data_AF-A0A374UTL6-F1
#
_entry.id   AF-A0A374UTL6-F1
#
_cell.length_a   1.000
_cell.length_b   1.000
_cell.length_c   1.000
_cell.angle_alpha   90.00
_cell.angle_beta   90.00
_cell.angle_gamma   90.00
#
_symmetry.space_group_name_H-M   'P 1'
#
loop_
_entity.id
_entity.type
_entity.pdbx_description
1 polymer ?
#
loop_
_entity_poly.entity_id
_entity_poly.type
_entity_poly.pdbx_seq_one_letter_code
_entity_poly.pdbx_strand_id
1 'polypeptide(L)' 'MKPYIITYMALITYSGRKIPLTVIESHILTKPLEVIKDKLLDAFSTMKDKPVNVELKIKYV' A
#
# COMPACT_ATOMS: atom_id res chain seq x y z
N MET A 1 16.93 -1.05 8.88
CA MET A 1 15.94 -0.11 8.31
C MET A 1 15.38 0.76 9.41
N LYS A 2 15.12 2.04 9.14
CA LYS A 2 14.40 2.90 10.09
C LYS A 2 12.94 2.47 10.17
N PRO A 3 12.35 2.34 11.36
CA PRO A 3 10.93 2.11 11.52
C PRO A 3 10.13 3.24 10.86
N TYR A 4 8.97 2.89 10.31
CA TYR A 4 8.07 3.86 9.70
C TYR A 4 6.62 3.46 9.92
N ILE A 5 5.72 4.43 9.78
CA ILE A 5 4.27 4.22 9.73
C ILE A 5 3.75 4.62 8.35
N ILE A 6 2.72 3.92 7.86
CA ILE A 6 2.01 4.30 6.64
C ILE A 6 0.92 5.30 7.03
N THR A 7 0.99 6.50 6.45
CA THR A 7 0.03 7.59 6.72
C THR A 7 -1.00 7.73 5.62
N TYR A 8 -0.71 7.20 4.43
CA TYR A 8 -1.63 7.21 3.29
C TYR A 8 -1.35 6.02 2.38
N MET A 9 -2.41 5.49 1.78
CA MET A 9 -2.34 4.39 0.84
C MET A 9 -3.36 4.57 -0.28
N ALA A 10 -2.98 4.28 -1.51
CA ALA A 10 -3.90 4.18 -2.63
C ALA A 10 -3.47 3.08 -3.60
N LEU A 11 -4.44 2.33 -4.11
CA LEU A 11 -4.24 1.37 -5.18
C LEU A 11 -4.36 2.07 -6.53
N ILE A 12 -3.47 1.74 -7.45
CA ILE A 12 -3.53 2.18 -8.84
C ILE A 12 -3.87 0.93 -9.66
N THR A 13 -5.03 0.94 -10.29
CA THR A 13 -5.52 -0.20 -11.08
C THR A 13 -5.02 -0.16 -12.52
N TYR A 14 -5.15 -1.29 -13.22
CA TYR A 14 -4.81 -1.40 -14.64
C TYR A 14 -5.58 -0.39 -15.49
N SER A 15 -6.82 -0.08 -15.14
CA SER A 15 -7.63 0.95 -15.83
C SER A 15 -7.20 2.40 -15.54
N GLY A 16 -6.15 2.59 -14.74
CA GLY A 16 -5.63 3.91 -14.35
C GLY A 16 -6.44 4.56 -13.22
N ARG A 17 -7.39 3.85 -12.60
CA ARG A 17 -8.15 4.38 -11.46
C ARG A 17 -7.28 4.37 -10.21
N LYS A 18 -7.39 5.45 -9.44
CA LYS A 18 -6.77 5.58 -8.13
C LYS A 18 -7.82 5.35 -7.05
N ILE A 19 -7.66 4.28 -6.28
CA ILE A 19 -8.57 3.90 -5.20
C ILE A 19 -7.88 4.23 -3.87
N PRO A 20 -8.23 5.34 -3.20
CA PRO A 20 -7.67 5.65 -1.90
C PRO A 20 -8.15 4.63 -0.87
N LEU A 21 -7.22 4.16 -0.03
CA LEU A 21 -7.50 3.25 1.07
C LEU A 21 -7.39 4.02 2.38
N THR A 22 -8.39 3.84 3.24
CA THR A 22 -8.40 4.43 4.58
C THR A 22 -7.61 3.54 5.52
N VAL A 23 -6.60 4.12 6.18
CA VAL A 23 -5.83 3.43 7.22
C VAL A 23 -6.66 3.48 8.50
N ILE A 24 -7.26 2.34 8.88
CA ILE A 24 -8.07 2.22 10.11
C ILE A 24 -7.16 2.14 11.33
N GLU A 25 -6.02 1.44 11.20
CA GLU A 25 -5.04 1.26 12.27
C GLU A 25 -3.62 1.29 11.71
N SER A 26 -2.78 2.17 12.24
CA SER A 26 -1.38 2.32 11.82
C SER A 26 -0.45 1.55 12.75
N HIS A 27 0.38 0.68 12.18
CA HIS A 27 1.39 -0.06 12.91
C HIS A 27 2.80 0.42 12.52
N ILE A 28 3.74 0.33 13.46
CA ILE A 28 5.16 0.55 13.16
C ILE A 28 5.66 -0.62 12.33
N LEU A 29 6.13 -0.32 11.12
CA LEU A 29 6.67 -1.29 10.18
C LEU A 29 8.19 -1.18 10.14
N THR A 30 8.85 -2.34 10.17
CA THR A 30 10.31 -2.48 10.04
C THR A 30 10.71 -3.21 8.75
N LYS A 31 9.72 -3.66 7.97
CA LYS A 31 9.89 -4.41 6.72
C LYS A 31 10.16 -3.48 5.52
N PRO A 32 10.85 -3.94 4.47
CA PRO A 32 11.02 -3.19 3.23
C PRO A 32 9.69 -2.75 2.63
N LEU A 33 9.65 -1.52 2.09
CA LEU A 33 8.45 -0.97 1.45
C LEU A 33 8.00 -1.83 0.26
N GLU A 34 8.95 -2.37 -0.50
CA GLU A 34 8.68 -3.26 -1.63
C GLU A 34 7.91 -4.50 -1.20
N VAL A 35 8.33 -5.14 -0.10
CA VAL A 35 7.62 -6.30 0.47
C VAL A 35 6.20 -5.94 0.91
N ILE A 36 5.99 -4.72 1.44
CA ILE A 36 4.64 -4.26 1.79
C ILE A 36 3.81 -4.02 0.53
N LYS A 37 4.37 -3.40 -0.50
CA LYS A 37 3.67 -3.16 -1.78
C LYS A 37 3.25 -4.48 -2.44
N ASP A 38 4.15 -5.45 -2.52
CA ASP A 38 3.85 -6.75 -3.13
C ASP A 38 2.73 -7.48 -2.38
N LYS A 39 2.78 -7.48 -1.05
CA LYS A 39 1.71 -8.04 -0.22
C LYS A 39 0.36 -7.36 -0.44
N LEU A 40 0.36 -6.05 -0.62
CA LEU A 40 -0.87 -5.31 -0.89
C LEU A 40 -1.41 -5.66 -2.30
N LEU A 41 -0.56 -5.68 -3.32
CA LEU A 41 -0.96 -6.09 -4.67
C LEU A 41 -1.52 -7.51 -4.68
N ASP A 42 -0.87 -8.43 -3.97
CA ASP A 42 -1.30 -9.82 -3.86
C ASP A 42 -2.65 -9.95 -3.14
N ALA A 43 -2.84 -9.23 -2.02
CA ALA A 43 -4.09 -9.22 -1.26
C ALA A 43 -5.29 -8.71 -2.08
N PHE A 44 -5.06 -7.81 -3.02
CA PHE A 44 -6.09 -7.23 -3.89
C PHE A 44 -6.08 -7.81 -5.32
N SER A 45 -5.33 -8.88 -5.57
CA SER A 45 -5.17 -9.51 -6.89
C SER A 45 -6.46 -10.10 -7.47
N THR A 46 -7.45 -10.36 -6.61
CA THR A 46 -8.78 -10.90 -6.96
C THR A 46 -9.77 -9.83 -7.41
N MET A 47 -9.41 -8.55 -7.32
CA MET A 47 -10.25 -7.46 -7.83
C MET A 47 -10.46 -7.60 -9.34
N LYS A 48 -11.69 -7.35 -9.80
CA LYS A 48 -12.03 -7.35 -11.24
C LYS A 48 -11.12 -6.37 -12.01
N ASP A 49 -10.89 -5.20 -11.45
CA ASP A 49 -9.89 -4.24 -11.92
C ASP A 49 -8.66 -4.36 -11.03
N LYS A 50 -7.69 -5.15 -11.48
CA LYS A 50 -6.53 -5.53 -10.66
C LYS A 50 -5.65 -4.30 -10.39
N PRO A 51 -5.21 -4.11 -9.13
CA PRO A 51 -4.17 -3.14 -8.85
C PRO A 51 -2.85 -3.59 -9.47
N VAL A 52 -2.17 -2.67 -10.14
CA VAL A 52 -0.83 -2.87 -10.72
C VAL A 52 0.25 -2.13 -9.94
N ASN A 53 -0.14 -1.14 -9.14
CA ASN A 53 0.78 -0.37 -8.31
C ASN A 53 0.09 0.11 -7.03
N VAL A 54 0.90 0.44 -6.02
CA VAL A 54 0.45 0.98 -4.75
C VAL A 54 1.23 2.25 -4.45
N GLU A 55 0.49 3.34 -4.25
CA GLU A 55 1.02 4.59 -3.72
C GLU A 55 0.96 4.55 -2.20
N LEU A 56 2.11 4.73 -1.55
CA LEU A 56 2.24 4.77 -0.09
C LEU A 56 2.91 6.08 0.30
N LYS A 57 2.35 6.77 1.30
CA LYS A 57 3.11 7.79 2.04
C LYS A 57 3.46 7.25 3.41
N ILE A 58 4.70 7.48 3.80
CA ILE A 58 5.24 6.99 5.05
C ILE A 58 5.80 8.15 5.87
N LYS A 59 5.84 7.94 7.18
CA LYS A 59 6.52 8.82 8.14
C LYS A 59 7.50 7.97 8.94
N TYR A 60 8.78 8.35 8.97
CA TYR A 60 9.78 7.69 9.81
C TYR A 60 9.53 8.01 11.29
N VAL A 61 9.81 7.04 12.15
CA VAL A 61 9.73 7.15 13.62
C VAL A 61 11.13 7.30 14.19
#